data_AF-A0A3Q0HDK9-F1
#
_entry.id   AF-A0A3Q0HDK9-F1
#
_cell.length_a   1.000
_cell.length_b   1.000
_cell.length_c   1.000
_cell.angle_alpha   90.00
_cell.angle_beta   90.00
_cell.angle_gamma   90.00
#
_symmetry.space_group_name_H-M   'P 1'
#
loop_
_entity.id
_entity.type
_entity.pdbx_description
1 polymer ?
#
loop_
_entity_poly.entity_id
_entity_poly.type
_entity_poly.pdbx_seq_one_letter_code
_entity_poly.pdbx_strand_id
1 'polypeptide(L)'
;MASRKAGTRSKAAAKRVQRGSSNVFSMFEQSQIQEFKEAFSCIDQNRDGIITKSDLKETYSQLGKLNVKDEELEEMLKEGKGPINFTVFLSLFGEKLNGTDPEESILNAFKLFDPNGTGTVNKNEFKQLLLTQADKFSPEEVEHMFAVTPIDVSGNIDYKSLCYIITHGDEKED
;
A
#
# COMPACT_ATOMS: atom_id res chain seq x y z
N MET A 1 13.52 54.10 46.52
CA MET A 1 13.48 54.19 45.04
C MET A 1 14.22 53.00 44.46
N ALA A 2 13.60 52.34 43.49
CA ALA A 2 14.03 51.07 42.92
C ALA A 2 15.15 51.25 41.89
N SER A 3 16.05 50.26 41.77
CA SER A 3 16.70 50.00 40.49
C SER A 3 17.09 48.51 40.40
N ARG A 4 16.39 47.80 39.51
CA ARG A 4 16.48 46.35 39.30
C ARG A 4 17.62 46.07 38.30
N LYS A 5 18.53 45.15 38.66
CA LYS A 5 19.55 44.58 37.76
C LYS A 5 18.85 43.84 36.61
N ALA A 6 19.18 44.21 35.37
CA ALA A 6 18.79 43.51 34.16
C ALA A 6 19.70 42.27 33.96
N GLY A 7 19.11 41.08 34.05
CA GLY A 7 19.75 39.83 33.63
C GLY A 7 19.40 39.54 32.18
N THR A 8 20.37 39.61 31.29
CA THR A 8 20.27 39.16 29.89
C THR A 8 20.13 37.63 29.84
N ARG A 9 18.89 37.15 29.66
CA ARG A 9 18.62 35.76 29.25
C ARG A 9 18.77 35.65 27.74
N SER A 10 19.84 35.01 27.29
CA SER A 10 20.01 34.50 25.93
C SER A 10 18.89 33.50 25.61
N LYS A 11 17.99 33.86 24.68
CA LYS A 11 17.04 32.91 24.10
C LYS A 11 17.81 31.96 23.17
N ALA A 12 18.08 30.75 23.65
CA ALA A 12 18.41 29.64 22.78
C ALA A 12 17.18 29.35 21.90
N ALA A 13 17.28 29.63 20.61
CA ALA A 13 16.28 29.23 19.63
C ALA A 13 16.31 27.71 19.54
N ALA A 14 15.35 27.06 20.19
CA ALA A 14 15.05 25.66 19.94
C ALA A 14 14.66 25.53 18.48
N LYS A 15 15.62 25.09 17.65
CA LYS A 15 15.41 24.71 16.27
C LYS A 15 14.40 23.57 16.29
N ARG A 16 13.13 23.91 16.11
CA ARG A 16 12.01 22.99 15.97
C ARG A 16 12.34 22.13 14.77
N VAL A 17 12.90 20.95 15.03
CA VAL A 17 12.96 19.86 14.06
C VAL A 17 11.51 19.73 13.60
N GLN A 18 11.26 20.08 12.34
CA GLN A 18 10.05 19.62 11.68
C GLN A 18 10.15 18.11 11.66
N ARG A 19 9.64 17.46 12.71
CA ARG A 19 9.16 16.11 12.60
C ARG A 19 8.00 16.25 11.64
N GLY A 20 8.26 15.95 10.37
CA GLY A 20 7.19 15.49 9.49
C GLY A 20 6.58 14.29 10.20
N SER A 21 5.55 14.53 11.00
CA SER A 21 4.55 13.51 11.20
C SER A 21 3.87 13.42 9.84
N SER A 22 4.44 12.63 8.94
CA SER A 22 3.66 12.01 7.88
C SER A 22 2.55 11.32 8.64
N ASN A 23 1.37 11.94 8.70
CA ASN A 23 0.24 11.34 9.37
C ASN A 23 -0.09 10.14 8.51
N VAL A 24 0.47 8.97 8.81
CA VAL A 24 0.21 7.75 8.06
C VAL A 24 -1.30 7.47 8.04
N PHE A 25 -1.99 7.87 9.09
CA PHE A 25 -3.45 7.89 9.20
C PHE A 25 -4.17 8.78 8.18
N SER A 26 -3.52 9.78 7.57
CA SER A 26 -4.13 10.57 6.49
C SER A 26 -3.89 9.98 5.11
N MET A 27 -3.11 8.90 4.98
CA MET A 27 -2.94 8.16 3.72
C MET A 27 -4.08 7.19 3.45
N PHE A 28 -4.92 6.92 4.45
CA PHE A 28 -5.97 5.91 4.39
C PHE A 28 -7.33 6.50 4.75
N GLU A 29 -8.37 5.91 4.17
CA GLU A 29 -9.74 6.18 4.60
C GLU A 29 -10.03 5.57 5.97
N GLN A 30 -11.04 6.10 6.67
CA GLN A 30 -11.42 5.59 8.00
C GLN A 30 -11.88 4.12 7.96
N SER A 31 -12.52 3.70 6.87
CA SER A 31 -12.89 2.31 6.60
C SER A 31 -11.66 1.40 6.56
N GLN A 32 -10.67 1.77 5.75
CA GLN A 32 -9.41 1.02 5.61
C GLN A 32 -8.65 0.96 6.95
N ILE A 33 -8.58 2.08 7.69
CA ILE A 33 -7.95 2.10 9.03
C ILE A 33 -8.65 1.12 9.98
N GLN A 34 -9.97 1.01 9.90
CA GLN A 34 -10.74 0.07 10.71
C GLN A 34 -10.46 -1.39 10.31
N GLU A 35 -10.39 -1.70 9.00
CA GLU A 35 -10.00 -3.02 8.50
C GLU A 35 -8.58 -3.40 8.93
N PHE A 36 -7.62 -2.48 8.82
CA PHE A 36 -6.25 -2.71 9.29
C PHE A 36 -6.21 -2.94 10.80
N LYS A 37 -7.07 -2.28 11.58
CA LYS A 37 -7.14 -2.47 13.02
C LYS A 37 -7.70 -3.83 13.39
N GLU A 38 -8.69 -4.32 12.65
CA GLU A 38 -9.24 -5.67 12.80
C GLU A 38 -8.21 -6.72 12.43
N ALA A 39 -7.54 -6.57 11.28
CA ALA A 39 -6.45 -7.44 10.86
C ALA A 39 -5.31 -7.46 11.90
N PHE A 40 -4.89 -6.29 12.39
CA PHE A 40 -3.87 -6.19 13.44
C PHE A 40 -4.30 -6.92 14.71
N SER A 41 -5.56 -6.77 15.14
CA SER A 41 -6.08 -7.45 16.32
C SER A 41 -6.21 -8.97 16.14
N CYS A 42 -6.38 -9.46 14.91
CA CYS A 42 -6.35 -10.89 14.60
C CYS A 42 -4.93 -11.44 14.64
N ILE A 43 -3.92 -10.64 14.28
CA ILE A 43 -2.51 -11.06 14.32
C ILE A 43 -1.96 -10.98 15.74
N ASP A 44 -2.21 -9.89 16.47
CA ASP A 44 -1.78 -9.63 17.84
C ASP A 44 -2.53 -10.50 18.86
N GLN A 45 -2.19 -11.80 18.92
CA GLN A 45 -2.85 -12.80 19.74
C GLN A 45 -2.76 -12.47 21.24
N ASN A 46 -1.61 -11.97 21.68
CA ASN A 46 -1.35 -11.64 23.07
C ASN A 46 -1.90 -10.25 23.47
N ARG A 47 -2.30 -9.42 22.50
CA ARG A 47 -2.87 -8.08 22.66
C ARG A 47 -1.94 -7.11 23.36
N ASP A 48 -0.63 -7.27 23.19
CA ASP A 48 0.38 -6.36 23.75
C ASP A 48 0.62 -5.12 22.86
N GLY A 49 -0.01 -5.09 21.68
CA GLY A 49 0.09 -4.00 20.72
C GLY A 49 1.34 -4.05 19.84
N ILE A 50 2.08 -5.17 19.85
CA ILE A 50 3.32 -5.37 19.09
C ILE A 50 3.27 -6.75 18.43
N ILE A 51 3.31 -6.78 17.11
CA ILE A 51 3.39 -8.06 16.37
C ILE A 51 4.79 -8.66 16.54
N THR A 52 4.84 -9.88 17.06
CA THR A 52 6.07 -10.67 17.20
C THR A 52 6.09 -11.89 16.30
N LYS A 53 7.22 -12.60 16.27
CA LYS A 53 7.38 -13.86 15.52
C LYS A 53 6.40 -14.93 15.99
N SER A 54 6.08 -14.95 17.29
CA SER A 54 5.13 -15.91 17.85
C SER A 54 3.72 -15.66 17.31
N ASP A 55 3.32 -14.39 17.28
CA ASP A 55 2.00 -13.95 16.79
C ASP A 55 1.81 -14.30 15.31
N LEU A 56 2.81 -14.03 14.47
CA LEU A 56 2.78 -14.42 13.06
C LEU A 56 2.69 -15.94 12.90
N LYS A 57 3.50 -16.71 13.64
CA LYS A 57 3.50 -18.17 13.57
C LYS A 57 2.16 -18.78 13.96
N GLU A 58 1.53 -18.24 15.00
CA GLU A 58 0.20 -18.66 15.43
C GLU A 58 -0.86 -18.27 14.40
N THR A 59 -0.79 -17.05 13.85
CA THR A 59 -1.69 -16.58 12.79
C THR A 59 -1.64 -17.47 11.55
N TYR A 60 -0.44 -17.78 11.04
CA TYR A 60 -0.29 -18.68 9.89
C TYR A 60 -0.76 -20.10 10.19
N SER A 61 -0.58 -20.58 11.43
CA SER A 61 -1.10 -21.87 11.87
C SER A 61 -2.63 -21.88 11.86
N GLN A 62 -3.29 -20.80 12.30
CA GLN A 62 -4.75 -20.66 12.25
C GLN A 62 -5.30 -20.61 10.81
N LEU A 63 -4.52 -20.05 9.87
CA LEU A 63 -4.85 -20.03 8.44
C LEU A 63 -4.54 -21.35 7.71
N GLY A 64 -4.00 -22.35 8.40
CA GLY A 64 -3.66 -23.66 7.83
C GLY A 64 -2.32 -23.72 7.09
N LYS A 65 -1.56 -22.62 7.03
CA LYS A 65 -0.17 -22.61 6.52
C LYS A 65 0.79 -23.04 7.66
N LEU A 66 0.96 -24.34 7.84
CA LEU A 66 1.78 -24.92 8.93
C LEU A 66 3.30 -24.93 8.66
N ASN A 67 3.74 -24.64 7.43
CA ASN A 67 5.13 -24.79 6.99
C ASN A 67 5.85 -23.46 6.72
N VAL A 68 5.43 -22.36 7.36
CA VAL A 68 6.12 -21.07 7.20
C VAL A 68 7.48 -21.14 7.90
N LYS A 69 8.54 -20.81 7.17
CA LYS A 69 9.91 -20.88 7.70
C LYS A 69 10.14 -19.75 8.69
N ASP A 70 10.88 -20.05 9.73
CA ASP A 70 11.29 -19.08 10.74
C ASP A 70 12.06 -17.89 10.13
N GLU A 71 12.81 -18.12 9.04
CA GLU A 71 13.55 -17.10 8.27
C GLU A 71 12.60 -16.11 7.57
N GLU A 72 11.51 -16.60 6.97
CA GLU A 72 10.51 -15.78 6.27
C GLU A 72 9.77 -14.86 7.25
N LEU A 73 9.40 -15.39 8.42
CA LEU A 73 8.80 -14.60 9.50
C LEU A 73 9.76 -13.51 10.00
N GLU A 74 11.06 -13.82 10.09
CA GLU A 74 12.07 -12.82 10.48
C GLU A 74 12.26 -11.74 9.41
N GLU A 75 12.18 -12.09 8.14
CA GLU A 75 12.20 -11.13 7.04
C GLU A 75 10.99 -10.19 7.10
N MET A 76 9.79 -10.72 7.34
CA MET A 76 8.59 -9.89 7.54
C MET A 76 8.75 -8.91 8.71
N LEU A 77 9.31 -9.37 9.83
CA LEU A 77 9.54 -8.51 10.99
C LEU A 77 10.62 -7.44 10.74
N LYS A 78 11.62 -7.74 9.89
CA LYS A 78 12.68 -6.79 9.51
C LYS A 78 12.18 -5.69 8.60
N GLU A 79 11.06 -5.87 7.90
CA GLU A 79 10.42 -4.76 7.16
C GLU A 79 10.02 -3.63 8.12
N GLY A 80 9.62 -3.98 9.34
CA GLY A 80 9.39 -3.03 10.43
C GLY A 80 10.67 -2.31 10.84
N LYS A 81 10.66 -0.96 10.80
CA LYS A 81 11.74 -0.09 11.32
C LYS A 81 11.76 -0.08 12.87
N GLY A 82 11.73 -1.25 13.50
CA GLY A 82 11.57 -1.47 14.95
C GLY A 82 10.37 -2.36 15.28
N PRO A 83 9.94 -2.40 16.56
CA PRO A 83 8.77 -3.18 16.97
C PRO A 83 7.53 -2.80 16.15
N ILE A 84 6.86 -3.79 15.56
CA ILE A 84 5.70 -3.58 14.68
C ILE A 84 4.46 -3.34 15.55
N ASN A 85 4.34 -2.11 16.03
CA ASN A 85 3.09 -1.61 16.60
C ASN A 85 2.13 -1.17 15.49
N PHE A 86 0.87 -0.88 15.84
CA PHE A 86 -0.15 -0.51 14.85
C PHE A 86 0.23 0.68 13.95
N THR A 87 1.00 1.65 14.46
CA THR A 87 1.44 2.80 13.65
C THR A 87 2.52 2.39 12.63
N VAL A 88 3.44 1.51 13.03
CA VAL A 88 4.44 0.94 12.12
C VAL A 88 3.76 0.04 11.10
N PHE A 89 2.82 -0.80 11.51
CA PHE A 89 2.00 -1.63 10.64
C PHE A 89 1.32 -0.79 9.54
N LEU A 90 0.58 0.26 9.92
CA LEU A 90 0.00 1.18 8.93
C LEU A 90 1.05 1.85 8.04
N SER A 91 2.26 2.10 8.55
CA SER A 91 3.32 2.71 7.74
C SER A 91 3.90 1.72 6.73
N LEU A 92 3.98 0.42 7.07
CA LEU A 92 4.39 -0.62 6.12
C LEU A 92 3.37 -0.75 4.99
N PHE A 93 2.08 -0.82 5.33
CA PHE A 93 1.02 -0.80 4.32
C PHE A 93 0.98 0.52 3.57
N GLY A 94 1.23 1.65 4.24
CA GLY A 94 1.20 2.97 3.62
C GLY A 94 2.35 3.19 2.66
N GLU A 95 3.53 2.62 2.94
CA GLU A 95 4.68 2.61 2.03
C GLU A 95 4.45 1.66 0.85
N LYS A 96 3.84 0.48 1.06
CA LYS A 96 3.55 -0.49 -0.03
C LYS A 96 2.35 -0.11 -0.91
N LEU A 97 1.35 0.58 -0.34
CA LEU A 97 0.16 1.08 -1.04
C LEU A 97 0.36 2.53 -1.54
N ASN A 98 1.46 3.20 -1.16
CA ASN A 98 1.77 4.54 -1.65
C ASN A 98 2.03 4.48 -3.16
N GLY A 99 1.22 5.22 -3.91
CA GLY A 99 1.36 5.36 -5.36
C GLY A 99 0.31 4.60 -6.16
N THR A 100 -0.53 3.79 -5.52
CA THR A 100 -1.71 3.20 -6.16
C THR A 100 -2.94 4.06 -5.86
N ASP A 101 -3.56 4.60 -6.89
CA ASP A 101 -4.82 5.32 -6.76
C ASP A 101 -5.95 4.36 -6.30
N PRO A 102 -7.00 4.86 -5.61
CA PRO A 102 -8.15 4.05 -5.26
C PRO A 102 -8.74 3.35 -6.50
N GLU A 103 -9.25 2.13 -6.34
CA GLU A 103 -9.83 1.34 -7.44
C GLU A 103 -10.83 2.16 -8.26
N GLU A 104 -11.71 2.92 -7.59
CA GLU A 104 -12.68 3.79 -8.24
C GLU A 104 -12.03 4.87 -9.12
N SER A 105 -10.91 5.45 -8.68
CA SER A 105 -10.18 6.47 -9.43
C SER A 105 -9.54 5.88 -10.68
N ILE A 106 -8.94 4.69 -10.55
CA ILE A 106 -8.36 3.94 -11.68
C ILE A 106 -9.47 3.55 -12.67
N LEU A 107 -10.59 2.99 -12.20
CA LEU A 107 -11.75 2.64 -13.03
C LEU A 107 -12.31 3.86 -13.76
N ASN A 108 -12.40 5.00 -13.09
CA ASN A 108 -12.89 6.24 -13.69
C ASN A 108 -11.93 6.76 -14.77
N ALA A 109 -10.62 6.57 -14.63
CA ALA A 109 -9.67 6.87 -15.69
C ALA A 109 -9.89 5.99 -16.93
N PHE A 110 -10.18 4.70 -16.75
CA PHE A 110 -10.48 3.78 -17.87
C PHE A 110 -11.77 4.12 -18.62
N LYS A 111 -12.80 4.64 -17.91
CA LYS A 111 -14.06 5.10 -18.55
C LYS A 111 -13.85 6.19 -19.61
N LEU A 112 -12.74 6.94 -19.56
CA LEU A 112 -12.40 7.91 -20.60
C LEU A 112 -12.12 7.23 -21.96
N PHE A 113 -11.63 5.99 -21.95
CA PHE A 113 -11.31 5.19 -23.13
C PHE A 113 -12.49 4.31 -23.60
N ASP A 114 -13.51 4.14 -22.77
CA ASP A 114 -14.72 3.39 -23.08
C ASP A 114 -15.98 4.29 -23.02
N PRO A 115 -16.19 5.16 -24.02
CA PRO A 115 -17.35 6.04 -24.07
C PRO A 115 -18.68 5.28 -24.22
N ASN A 116 -18.62 4.01 -24.64
CA ASN A 116 -19.80 3.17 -24.83
C ASN A 116 -20.17 2.37 -23.56
N GLY A 117 -19.31 2.38 -22.54
CA GLY A 117 -19.54 1.66 -21.28
C GLY A 117 -19.58 0.14 -21.45
N THR A 118 -18.83 -0.42 -22.41
CA THR A 118 -18.73 -1.86 -22.62
C THR A 118 -18.04 -2.60 -21.47
N GLY A 119 -17.28 -1.89 -20.63
CA GLY A 119 -16.45 -2.49 -19.59
C GLY A 119 -15.14 -3.05 -20.12
N THR A 120 -14.79 -2.78 -21.38
CA THR A 120 -13.61 -3.34 -22.03
C THR A 120 -12.85 -2.29 -22.84
N VAL A 121 -11.54 -2.46 -22.97
CA VAL A 121 -10.67 -1.60 -23.80
C VAL A 121 -9.85 -2.47 -24.76
N ASN A 122 -9.62 -2.00 -25.99
CA ASN A 122 -8.83 -2.75 -26.95
C ASN A 122 -7.35 -2.85 -26.52
N LYS A 123 -6.79 -4.08 -26.49
CA LYS A 123 -5.39 -4.32 -26.09
C LYS A 123 -4.39 -3.52 -26.92
N ASN A 124 -4.57 -3.46 -28.23
CA ASN A 124 -3.60 -2.83 -29.12
C ASN A 124 -3.60 -1.31 -28.96
N GLU A 125 -4.77 -0.70 -28.82
CA GLU A 125 -4.90 0.74 -28.56
C GLU A 125 -4.30 1.10 -27.21
N PHE A 126 -4.61 0.34 -26.17
CA PHE A 126 -4.05 0.54 -24.84
C PHE A 126 -2.53 0.32 -24.80
N LYS A 127 -2.02 -0.70 -25.51
CA LYS A 127 -0.57 -0.93 -25.69
C LYS A 127 0.11 0.27 -26.31
N GLN A 128 -0.46 0.84 -27.37
CA GLN A 128 0.11 2.03 -28.01
C GLN A 128 0.13 3.23 -27.07
N LEU A 129 -0.91 3.43 -26.27
CA LEU A 129 -0.95 4.51 -25.28
C LEU A 129 0.17 4.35 -24.23
N LEU A 130 0.33 3.16 -23.64
CA LEU A 130 1.37 2.90 -22.63
C LEU A 130 2.80 3.06 -23.15
N LEU A 131 3.03 2.81 -24.45
CA LEU A 131 4.36 2.95 -25.07
C LEU A 131 4.65 4.38 -25.59
N THR A 132 3.63 5.20 -25.82
CA THR A 132 3.80 6.48 -26.54
C THR A 132 3.42 7.71 -25.72
N GLN A 133 2.50 7.61 -24.75
CA GLN A 133 1.95 8.72 -24.00
C GLN A 133 2.51 8.76 -22.56
N ALA A 134 2.63 9.99 -22.02
CA ALA A 134 3.08 10.25 -20.64
C ALA A 134 4.40 9.54 -20.28
N ASP A 135 4.46 8.95 -19.08
CA ASP A 135 5.55 8.10 -18.66
C ASP A 135 5.43 6.74 -19.36
N LYS A 136 6.38 6.51 -20.27
CA LYS A 136 6.35 5.36 -21.17
C LYS A 136 6.80 4.11 -20.45
N PHE A 137 6.00 3.08 -20.56
CA PHE A 137 6.38 1.73 -20.17
C PHE A 137 7.33 1.15 -21.21
N SER A 138 8.24 0.28 -20.77
CA SER A 138 9.01 -0.55 -21.67
C SER A 138 8.10 -1.60 -22.34
N PRO A 139 8.45 -2.08 -23.55
CA PRO A 139 7.71 -3.18 -24.19
C PRO A 139 7.58 -4.43 -23.31
N GLU A 140 8.57 -4.69 -22.48
CA GLU A 140 8.62 -5.82 -21.55
C GLU A 140 7.60 -5.66 -20.41
N GLU A 141 7.52 -4.48 -19.80
CA GLU A 141 6.53 -4.18 -18.75
C GLU A 141 5.10 -4.27 -19.27
N VAL A 142 4.84 -3.76 -20.48
CA VAL A 142 3.51 -3.83 -21.09
C VAL A 142 3.11 -5.27 -21.40
N GLU A 143 4.04 -6.10 -21.88
CA GLU A 143 3.75 -7.52 -22.12
C GLU A 143 3.52 -8.28 -20.82
N HIS A 144 4.28 -7.98 -19.77
CA HIS A 144 4.09 -8.55 -18.45
C HIS A 144 2.71 -8.19 -17.85
N MET A 145 2.31 -6.92 -17.97
CA MET A 145 0.98 -6.45 -17.56
C MET A 145 -0.14 -7.23 -18.28
N PHE A 146 0.00 -7.48 -19.57
CA PHE A 146 -0.99 -8.24 -20.34
C PHE A 146 -0.94 -9.75 -20.11
N ALA A 147 0.15 -10.30 -19.59
CA ALA A 147 0.24 -11.72 -19.27
C ALA A 147 -0.64 -12.10 -18.07
N VAL A 148 -0.78 -11.18 -17.11
CA VAL A 148 -1.63 -11.37 -15.91
C VAL A 148 -3.07 -10.93 -16.13
N THR A 149 -3.33 -10.13 -17.16
CA THR A 149 -4.67 -9.56 -17.41
C THR A 149 -5.50 -10.47 -18.31
N PRO A 150 -6.75 -10.80 -17.93
CA PRO A 150 -7.63 -11.57 -18.81
C PRO A 150 -7.97 -10.78 -20.08
N ILE A 151 -7.74 -11.40 -21.24
CA ILE A 151 -8.02 -10.85 -22.56
C ILE A 151 -9.03 -11.75 -23.26
N ASP A 152 -10.07 -11.16 -23.83
CA ASP A 152 -11.09 -11.88 -24.58
C ASP A 152 -10.58 -12.37 -25.96
N VAL A 153 -11.36 -13.23 -26.61
CA VAL A 153 -11.03 -13.76 -27.95
C VAL A 153 -10.97 -12.68 -29.04
N SER A 154 -11.52 -11.49 -28.77
CA SER A 154 -11.52 -10.33 -29.67
C SER A 154 -10.32 -9.40 -29.42
N GLY A 155 -9.48 -9.71 -28.43
CA GLY A 155 -8.32 -8.91 -28.05
C GLY A 155 -8.66 -7.70 -27.18
N ASN A 156 -9.80 -7.70 -26.48
CA ASN A 156 -10.16 -6.66 -25.52
C ASN A 156 -9.81 -7.10 -24.09
N ILE A 157 -9.44 -6.11 -23.28
CA ILE A 157 -9.09 -6.22 -21.89
C ILE A 157 -10.30 -5.82 -21.05
N ASP A 158 -10.65 -6.64 -20.06
CA ASP A 158 -11.56 -6.20 -18.98
C ASP A 158 -10.77 -5.31 -18.02
N TYR A 159 -11.02 -4.00 -18.09
CA TYR A 159 -10.30 -3.05 -17.25
C TYR A 159 -10.74 -3.09 -15.79
N LYS A 160 -11.88 -3.72 -15.46
CA LYS A 160 -12.27 -3.95 -14.06
C LYS A 160 -11.40 -5.03 -13.45
N SER A 161 -11.20 -6.14 -14.17
CA SER A 161 -10.27 -7.19 -13.73
C SER A 161 -8.85 -6.66 -13.63
N LEU A 162 -8.39 -5.87 -14.60
CA LEU A 162 -7.09 -5.22 -14.54
C LEU A 162 -6.96 -4.30 -13.32
N CYS A 163 -7.98 -3.49 -13.03
CA CYS A 163 -7.99 -2.59 -11.88
C CYS A 163 -7.91 -3.36 -10.56
N TYR A 164 -8.61 -4.49 -10.45
CA TYR A 164 -8.53 -5.39 -9.31
C TYR A 164 -7.12 -5.96 -9.15
N ILE A 165 -6.50 -6.45 -10.22
CA ILE A 165 -5.12 -6.99 -10.19
C ILE A 165 -4.10 -5.90 -9.76
N ILE A 166 -4.26 -4.66 -10.23
CA ILE A 166 -3.38 -3.54 -9.84
C ILE A 166 -3.50 -3.20 -8.35
N THR A 167 -4.70 -3.35 -7.77
CA THR A 167 -5.00 -2.94 -6.39
C THR A 167 -4.82 -4.06 -5.36
N HIS A 168 -5.02 -5.32 -5.77
CA HIS A 168 -5.01 -6.49 -4.87
C HIS A 168 -3.92 -7.53 -5.21
N GLY A 169 -3.29 -7.43 -6.39
CA GLY A 169 -2.34 -8.43 -6.90
C GLY A 169 -3.00 -9.52 -7.75
N ASP A 170 -2.19 -10.36 -8.40
CA ASP A 170 -2.66 -11.55 -9.11
C ASP A 170 -2.82 -12.69 -8.10
N GLU A 171 -4.06 -13.08 -7.75
CA GLU A 171 -4.37 -14.17 -6.80
C GLU A 171 -4.02 -15.59 -7.33
N LYS A 172 -3.11 -15.70 -8.30
CA LYS A 172 -2.51 -17.00 -8.66
C LYS A 172 -1.41 -17.36 -7.66
N GLU A 173 -1.80 -17.55 -6.39
CA GLU A 173 -1.07 -18.46 -5.50
C GLU A 173 -1.49 -19.88 -5.90
N ASP A 174 -0.62 -20.58 -6.65
CA ASP A 174 -0.61 -22.05 -6.71
C ASP A 174 -0.15 -22.66 -5.37
#